data_AF-A0A959NBJ5-F1
#
_entry.id   AF-A0A959NBJ5-F1
#
_cell.length_a   1.000
_cell.length_b   1.000
_cell.length_c   1.000
_cell.angle_alpha   90.00
_cell.angle_beta   90.00
_cell.angle_gamma   90.00
#
_symmetry.space_group_name_H-M   'P 1'
#
loop_
_entity.id
_entity.type
_entity.pdbx_description
1 polymer ?
#
loop_
_entity_poly.entity_id
_entity_poly.type
_entity_poly.pdbx_seq_one_letter_code
_entity_poly.pdbx_strand_id
1 'polypeptide(L)'
;MRATFIFIISFLLFGCGSSSNLNDFFGIQMNPTEENNFKIVSYNDTEGIKYQSSTNMNPNINAWAEIGVEKIYFKITNNSNLTIPLNYDSDNFVIITNEKEYYINKGNRYEYFYGNKIDPNSYDEIALKIPSDFSQDFVKREGAMLQKDIMGDVSKNWSPNTILKENVKYILLKFENIVIVLKKVPESN
;
A
#
# COMPACT_ATOMS: atom_id res chain seq x y z
N MET A 1 -51.31 -30.91 26.34
CA MET A 1 -50.45 -29.70 26.35
C MET A 1 -49.01 -30.16 26.51
N ARG A 2 -48.23 -30.23 25.42
CA ARG A 2 -46.77 -30.41 25.46
C ARG A 2 -46.20 -29.96 24.12
N ALA A 3 -45.21 -29.09 24.22
CA ALA A 3 -44.77 -28.15 23.20
C ALA A 3 -43.89 -28.81 22.13
N THR A 4 -44.06 -28.28 20.92
CA THR A 4 -43.22 -28.43 19.73
C THR A 4 -41.77 -28.03 20.02
N PHE A 5 -40.79 -28.76 19.52
CA PHE A 5 -39.43 -28.24 19.27
C PHE A 5 -39.05 -28.54 17.83
N ILE A 6 -39.12 -27.50 17.00
CA ILE A 6 -38.61 -27.46 15.63
C ILE A 6 -37.12 -27.13 15.75
N PHE A 7 -36.26 -28.05 15.33
CA PHE A 7 -34.83 -27.77 15.17
C PHE A 7 -34.64 -27.04 13.84
N ILE A 8 -34.54 -25.72 13.89
CA ILE A 8 -34.12 -24.89 12.75
C ILE A 8 -32.59 -25.01 12.69
N ILE A 9 -32.10 -25.78 11.72
CA ILE A 9 -30.67 -25.78 11.36
C ILE A 9 -30.45 -24.50 10.54
N SER A 10 -30.04 -23.44 11.23
CA SER A 10 -29.62 -22.20 10.60
C SER A 10 -28.29 -22.41 9.88
N PHE A 11 -28.39 -22.29 8.56
CA PHE A 11 -27.31 -21.94 7.62
C PHE A 11 -26.42 -20.84 8.21
N LEU A 12 -25.20 -21.19 8.62
CA LEU A 12 -24.11 -20.21 8.77
C LEU A 12 -23.22 -20.35 7.54
N LEU A 13 -23.60 -19.62 6.49
CA LEU A 13 -22.70 -19.23 5.42
C LEU A 13 -21.65 -18.31 6.05
N PHE A 14 -20.54 -18.87 6.50
CA PHE A 14 -19.32 -18.10 6.66
C PHE A 14 -18.86 -17.71 5.26
N GLY A 15 -19.39 -16.59 4.78
CA GLY A 15 -18.75 -15.81 3.74
C GLY A 15 -17.38 -15.41 4.28
N CYS A 16 -16.36 -16.17 3.90
CA CYS A 16 -14.98 -15.73 3.96
C CYS A 16 -14.90 -14.55 2.99
N GLY A 17 -15.17 -13.34 3.49
CA GLY A 17 -14.95 -12.13 2.72
C GLY A 17 -13.47 -12.10 2.40
N SER A 18 -13.11 -12.27 1.14
CA SER A 18 -11.75 -11.99 0.70
C SER A 18 -11.52 -10.51 0.99
N SER A 19 -10.75 -10.20 2.03
CA SER A 19 -10.06 -8.93 2.08
C SER A 19 -9.30 -8.82 0.78
N SER A 20 -9.59 -7.82 -0.05
CA SER A 20 -8.74 -7.54 -1.21
C SER A 20 -7.31 -7.41 -0.69
N ASN A 21 -6.41 -8.27 -1.17
CA ASN A 21 -5.02 -8.19 -0.75
C ASN A 21 -4.48 -6.84 -1.22
N LEU A 22 -4.09 -5.97 -0.29
CA LEU A 22 -3.27 -4.79 -0.60
C LEU A 22 -2.00 -5.32 -1.26
N ASN A 23 -1.84 -5.13 -2.57
CA ASN A 23 -0.82 -5.86 -3.33
C ASN A 23 -0.06 -5.02 -4.37
N ASP A 24 -0.24 -3.69 -4.41
CA ASP A 24 0.46 -2.88 -5.41
C ASP A 24 1.94 -2.68 -5.06
N PHE A 25 2.22 -2.41 -3.79
CA PHE A 25 3.57 -2.17 -3.29
C PHE A 25 3.82 -2.93 -2.00
N PHE A 26 5.07 -3.36 -1.83
CA PHE A 26 5.56 -3.97 -0.61
C PHE A 26 6.93 -3.43 -0.24
N GLY A 27 7.17 -3.27 1.06
CA GLY A 27 8.43 -2.75 1.56
C GLY A 27 8.78 -3.28 2.93
N ILE A 28 10.06 -3.18 3.27
CA ILE A 28 10.61 -3.48 4.58
C ILE A 28 11.36 -2.26 5.12
N GLN A 29 11.62 -2.25 6.43
CA GLN A 29 12.44 -1.21 7.03
C GLN A 29 13.87 -1.29 6.48
N MET A 30 14.41 -0.15 6.03
CA MET A 30 15.79 -0.02 5.56
C MET A 30 16.28 1.42 5.59
N ASN A 31 17.59 1.62 5.46
CA ASN A 31 18.12 2.93 5.07
C ASN A 31 17.75 3.22 3.60
N PRO A 32 17.13 4.37 3.27
CA PRO A 32 16.78 4.71 1.88
C PRO A 32 17.94 4.69 0.89
N THR A 33 19.18 4.88 1.33
CA THR A 33 20.36 4.80 0.44
C THR A 33 20.71 3.38 0.02
N GLU A 34 20.13 2.37 0.67
CA GLU A 34 20.30 0.95 0.34
C GLU A 34 19.14 0.42 -0.52
N GLU A 35 18.27 1.27 -1.06
CA GLU A 35 17.06 0.83 -1.76
C GLU A 35 17.39 -0.12 -2.92
N ASN A 36 18.52 0.08 -3.60
CA ASN A 36 18.96 -0.78 -4.71
C ASN A 36 19.28 -2.22 -4.30
N ASN A 37 19.51 -2.48 -3.01
CA ASN A 37 19.73 -3.82 -2.46
C ASN A 37 18.43 -4.56 -2.12
N PHE A 38 17.28 -3.88 -2.20
CA PHE A 38 15.96 -4.49 -2.00
C PHE A 38 15.30 -4.78 -3.35
N LYS A 39 14.98 -6.04 -3.63
CA LYS A 39 14.33 -6.44 -4.89
C LYS A 39 13.23 -7.46 -4.62
N ILE A 40 12.00 -7.13 -5.01
CA ILE A 40 10.90 -8.10 -5.02
C ILE A 40 11.10 -9.03 -6.21
N VAL A 41 11.10 -10.33 -5.95
CA VAL A 41 11.34 -11.38 -6.93
C VAL A 41 10.01 -11.91 -7.47
N SER A 42 9.05 -12.18 -6.59
CA SER A 42 7.73 -12.66 -6.97
C SER A 42 6.71 -12.47 -5.85
N TYR A 43 5.43 -12.54 -6.21
CA TYR A 43 4.30 -12.59 -5.28
C TYR A 43 3.22 -13.52 -5.84
N ASN A 44 2.62 -14.32 -4.97
CA ASN A 44 1.34 -14.97 -5.22
C ASN A 44 0.61 -15.15 -3.87
N ASP A 45 -0.71 -15.35 -3.94
CA ASP A 45 -1.56 -15.43 -2.74
C ASP A 45 -1.24 -16.63 -1.84
N THR A 46 -0.60 -17.68 -2.38
CA THR A 46 -0.33 -18.93 -1.63
C THR A 46 1.00 -18.88 -0.89
N GLU A 47 2.06 -18.41 -1.55
CA GLU A 47 3.42 -18.38 -1.03
C GLU A 47 3.80 -17.02 -0.42
N GLY A 48 2.99 -15.99 -0.65
CA GLY A 48 3.28 -14.62 -0.25
C GLY A 48 4.39 -13.98 -1.10
N ILE A 49 5.05 -12.97 -0.53
CA ILE A 49 6.09 -12.20 -1.22
C ILE A 49 7.47 -12.81 -1.04
N LYS A 50 8.19 -12.97 -2.14
CA LYS A 50 9.60 -13.38 -2.17
C LYS A 50 10.46 -12.19 -2.60
N TYR A 51 11.53 -11.91 -1.87
CA TYR A 51 12.41 -10.77 -2.14
C TYR A 51 13.87 -11.06 -1.74
N GLN A 52 14.76 -10.21 -2.23
CA GLN A 52 16.16 -10.12 -1.85
C GLN A 52 16.38 -8.82 -1.04
N SER A 53 17.18 -8.89 0.02
CA SER A 53 17.51 -7.77 0.89
C SER A 53 18.92 -7.92 1.47
N SER A 54 19.52 -6.82 1.95
CA SER A 54 20.78 -6.88 2.70
C SER A 54 20.54 -7.22 4.18
N THR A 55 21.61 -7.55 4.91
CA THR A 55 21.55 -7.83 6.36
C THR A 55 21.23 -6.60 7.22
N ASN A 56 21.34 -5.39 6.66
CA ASN A 56 21.04 -4.13 7.35
C ASN A 56 19.54 -3.78 7.29
N MET A 57 18.77 -4.51 6.49
CA MET A 57 17.32 -4.32 6.36
C MET A 57 16.59 -5.18 7.38
N ASN A 58 15.47 -4.69 7.89
CA ASN A 58 14.69 -5.39 8.90
C ASN A 58 13.33 -5.84 8.32
N PRO A 59 13.16 -7.13 7.99
CA PRO A 59 11.92 -7.65 7.43
C PRO A 59 10.78 -7.75 8.47
N ASN A 60 11.10 -7.68 9.76
CA ASN A 60 10.10 -7.75 10.82
C ASN A 60 9.28 -6.45 10.94
N ILE A 61 9.73 -5.36 10.31
CA ILE A 61 8.93 -4.15 10.13
C ILE A 61 8.72 -3.99 8.62
N ASN A 62 7.50 -4.21 8.16
CA ASN A 62 7.16 -4.20 6.74
C ASN A 62 5.83 -3.50 6.49
N ALA A 63 5.58 -3.13 5.25
CA ALA A 63 4.32 -2.54 4.87
C ALA A 63 3.87 -2.94 3.47
N TRP A 64 2.56 -3.00 3.30
CA TRP A 64 1.87 -3.07 2.01
C TRP A 64 1.23 -1.74 1.69
N ALA A 65 1.13 -1.41 0.40
CA ALA A 65 0.30 -0.30 -0.05
C ALA A 65 -0.55 -0.66 -1.27
N GLU A 66 -1.72 -0.03 -1.36
CA GLU A 66 -2.60 -0.05 -2.53
C GLU A 66 -2.95 1.39 -2.93
N ILE A 67 -2.72 1.73 -4.19
CA ILE A 67 -3.12 3.01 -4.78
C ILE A 67 -4.52 2.85 -5.37
N GLY A 68 -5.51 3.39 -4.67
CA GLY A 68 -6.86 3.56 -5.16
C GLY A 68 -7.04 4.84 -5.97
N VAL A 69 -8.29 5.18 -6.28
CA VAL A 69 -8.63 6.36 -7.11
C VAL A 69 -8.33 7.68 -6.39
N GLU A 70 -8.70 7.77 -5.11
CA GLU A 70 -8.56 9.02 -4.32
C GLU A 70 -7.65 8.86 -3.10
N LYS A 71 -7.42 7.61 -2.69
CA LYS A 71 -6.69 7.28 -1.48
C LYS A 71 -5.63 6.24 -1.76
N ILE A 72 -4.55 6.32 -1.01
CA ILE A 72 -3.57 5.27 -0.86
C ILE A 72 -3.79 4.61 0.51
N TYR A 73 -3.90 3.30 0.50
CA TYR A 73 -4.06 2.48 1.69
C TYR A 73 -2.72 1.88 2.05
N PHE A 74 -2.36 1.95 3.33
CA PHE A 74 -1.16 1.35 3.88
C PHE A 74 -1.55 0.35 4.96
N LYS A 75 -0.88 -0.79 4.98
CA LYS A 75 -0.89 -1.71 6.11
C LYS A 75 0.53 -1.87 6.61
N ILE A 76 0.80 -1.38 7.82
CA ILE A 76 2.13 -1.44 8.42
C ILE A 76 2.11 -2.55 9.47
N THR A 77 3.00 -3.53 9.30
CA THR A 77 3.09 -4.70 10.17
C THR A 77 4.39 -4.63 10.98
N ASN A 78 4.26 -4.81 12.28
CA ASN A 78 5.36 -4.84 13.23
C ASN A 78 5.45 -6.21 13.90
N ASN A 79 6.23 -7.12 13.31
CA ASN A 79 6.58 -8.42 13.88
C ASN A 79 7.86 -8.36 14.72
N SER A 80 8.39 -7.16 15.00
CA SER A 80 9.57 -6.98 15.84
C SER A 80 9.19 -6.90 17.32
N ASN A 81 10.19 -6.84 18.19
CA ASN A 81 10.01 -6.55 19.61
C ASN A 81 10.03 -5.03 19.93
N LEU A 82 10.19 -4.18 18.91
CA LEU A 82 10.23 -2.73 19.05
C LEU A 82 8.82 -2.16 18.89
N THR A 83 8.56 -1.01 19.49
CA THR A 83 7.35 -0.23 19.21
C THR A 83 7.65 0.75 18.07
N ILE A 84 6.72 0.92 17.14
CA ILE A 84 6.80 1.98 16.11
C ILE A 84 6.03 3.19 16.65
N PRO A 85 6.70 4.28 17.05
CA PRO A 85 6.00 5.50 17.47
C PRO A 85 5.32 6.13 16.25
N LEU A 86 4.10 6.62 16.44
CA LEU A 86 3.35 7.36 15.43
C LEU A 86 3.15 8.79 15.91
N ASN A 87 3.41 9.75 15.03
CA ASN A 87 3.36 11.16 15.34
C ASN A 87 2.90 11.98 14.13
N TYR A 88 1.74 12.61 14.29
CA TYR A 88 1.13 13.43 13.25
C TYR A 88 2.03 14.54 12.72
N ASP A 89 2.95 15.10 13.50
CA ASP A 89 3.77 16.22 13.07
C ASP A 89 5.04 15.76 12.34
N SER A 90 5.66 14.65 12.76
CA SER A 90 6.94 14.18 12.22
C SER A 90 6.83 13.08 11.16
N ASP A 91 5.74 12.32 11.14
CA ASP A 91 5.62 11.19 10.21
C ASP A 91 5.42 11.67 8.78
N ASN A 92 6.04 11.02 7.80
CA ASN A 92 5.98 11.45 6.41
C ASN A 92 5.73 10.28 5.47
N PHE A 93 4.86 10.51 4.49
CA PHE A 93 4.49 9.57 3.44
C PHE A 93 4.79 10.22 2.11
N VAL A 94 5.66 9.61 1.32
CA VAL A 94 6.18 10.25 0.10
C VAL A 94 6.15 9.27 -1.05
N ILE A 95 5.49 9.65 -2.14
CA ILE A 95 5.55 8.93 -3.41
C ILE A 95 6.74 9.48 -4.21
N ILE A 96 7.68 8.60 -4.55
CA ILE A 96 8.87 8.96 -5.31
C ILE A 96 8.69 8.45 -6.74
N THR A 97 8.76 9.37 -7.69
CA THR A 97 8.77 9.08 -9.13
C THR A 97 10.16 9.34 -9.71
N ASN A 98 10.34 9.11 -11.01
CA ASN A 98 11.59 9.46 -11.69
C ASN A 98 11.82 10.98 -11.81
N GLU A 99 10.81 11.80 -11.54
CA GLU A 99 10.87 13.24 -11.80
C GLU A 99 10.80 14.08 -10.54
N LYS A 100 9.91 13.73 -9.62
CA LYS A 100 9.75 14.46 -8.36
C LYS A 100 9.15 13.59 -7.26
N GLU A 101 9.17 14.17 -6.06
CA GLU A 101 8.56 13.65 -4.85
C GLU A 101 7.18 14.26 -4.64
N TYR A 102 6.24 13.46 -4.16
CA TYR A 102 4.90 13.90 -3.79
C TYR A 102 4.63 13.55 -2.34
N TYR A 103 4.47 14.57 -1.49
CA TYR A 103 4.18 14.40 -0.07
C TYR A 103 2.68 14.18 0.12
N ILE A 104 2.31 13.05 0.71
CA ILE A 104 0.92 12.66 0.93
C ILE A 104 0.38 13.41 2.16
N ASN A 105 -0.77 14.05 1.99
CA ASN A 105 -1.42 14.77 3.08
C ASN A 105 -2.05 13.77 4.07
N LYS A 106 -1.68 13.92 5.34
CA LYS A 106 -2.17 13.10 6.47
C LYS A 106 -3.63 13.37 6.85
N GLY A 107 -4.24 14.42 6.29
CA GLY A 107 -5.62 14.81 6.58
C GLY A 107 -5.70 15.56 7.92
N ASN A 108 -6.76 15.31 8.68
CA ASN A 108 -6.87 15.85 10.04
C ASN A 108 -6.09 14.96 11.03
N ARG A 109 -5.49 15.55 12.07
CA ARG A 109 -4.84 14.81 13.17
C ARG A 109 -5.74 13.74 13.79
N TYR A 110 -7.04 14.01 13.93
CA TYR A 110 -8.00 13.05 14.49
C TYR A 110 -8.32 11.87 13.54
N GLU A 111 -8.02 12.02 12.24
CA GLU A 111 -8.23 10.99 11.22
C GLU A 111 -6.96 10.19 10.91
N TYR A 112 -5.79 10.78 11.20
CA TYR A 112 -4.48 10.22 10.88
C TYR A 112 -4.21 8.90 11.61
N PHE A 113 -4.57 8.82 12.90
CA PHE A 113 -4.54 7.60 13.71
C PHE A 113 -5.38 7.73 14.98
N TYR A 114 -5.94 6.62 15.47
CA TYR A 114 -6.55 6.54 16.81
C TYR A 114 -5.52 6.18 17.90
N GLY A 115 -4.39 5.55 17.51
CA GLY A 115 -3.28 5.18 18.39
C GLY A 115 -2.05 6.06 18.18
N ASN A 116 -1.18 6.15 19.21
CA ASN A 116 0.08 6.89 19.12
C ASN A 116 1.28 5.98 18.78
N LYS A 117 1.03 4.72 18.43
CA LYS A 117 2.05 3.70 18.18
C LYS A 117 1.49 2.46 17.50
N ILE A 118 2.37 1.66 16.89
CA ILE A 118 2.13 0.28 16.48
C ILE A 118 2.92 -0.63 17.43
N ASP A 119 2.21 -1.42 18.23
CA ASP A 119 2.78 -2.31 19.24
C ASP A 119 3.54 -3.51 18.62
N PRO A 120 4.47 -4.15 19.35
CA PRO A 120 5.08 -5.40 18.94
C PRO A 120 4.04 -6.47 18.58
N ASN A 121 4.29 -7.23 17.50
CA ASN A 121 3.42 -8.27 16.96
C ASN A 121 2.01 -7.78 16.62
N SER A 122 1.88 -6.54 16.14
CA SER A 122 0.62 -5.94 15.71
C SER A 122 0.77 -5.28 14.33
N TYR A 123 -0.36 -4.80 13.80
CA TYR A 123 -0.38 -4.03 12.57
C TYR A 123 -1.35 -2.87 12.72
N ASP A 124 -1.19 -1.86 11.87
CA ASP A 124 -2.15 -0.77 11.72
C ASP A 124 -2.39 -0.46 10.24
N GLU A 125 -3.57 0.06 9.94
CA GLU A 125 -4.03 0.36 8.58
C GLU A 125 -4.38 1.84 8.44
N ILE A 126 -3.80 2.49 7.43
CA ILE A 126 -3.97 3.93 7.18
C ILE A 126 -4.52 4.14 5.79
N ALA A 127 -5.50 5.03 5.65
CA ALA A 127 -5.98 5.49 4.36
C ALA A 127 -5.72 6.99 4.20
N LEU A 128 -4.80 7.37 3.32
CA LEU A 128 -4.42 8.77 3.10
C LEU A 128 -4.87 9.25 1.73
N LYS A 129 -5.17 10.55 1.62
CA LYS A 129 -5.62 11.15 0.35
C LYS A 129 -4.43 11.32 -0.61
N ILE A 130 -4.58 10.86 -1.85
CA ILE A 130 -3.57 11.04 -2.89
C ILE A 130 -3.42 12.54 -3.20
N PRO A 131 -2.19 13.06 -3.34
CA PRO A 131 -1.96 14.44 -3.76
C PRO A 131 -2.63 14.75 -5.11
N SER A 132 -3.31 15.90 -5.20
CA SER A 132 -4.04 16.27 -6.42
C SER A 132 -3.10 16.54 -7.59
N ASP A 133 -1.91 17.06 -7.31
CA ASP A 133 -0.87 17.30 -8.31
C ASP A 133 -0.25 16.00 -8.83
N PHE A 134 -0.09 14.98 -7.97
CA PHE A 134 0.21 13.60 -8.39
C PHE A 134 -0.84 13.17 -9.41
N SER A 135 -2.12 13.20 -9.05
CA SER A 135 -3.20 12.78 -9.95
C SER A 135 -3.25 13.57 -11.27
N GLN A 136 -3.04 14.89 -11.22
CA GLN A 136 -3.11 15.77 -12.40
C GLN A 136 -1.93 15.61 -13.37
N ASP A 137 -0.71 15.43 -12.86
CA ASP A 137 0.48 15.30 -13.71
C ASP A 137 0.40 14.05 -14.60
N PHE A 138 -0.35 13.03 -14.19
CA PHE A 138 -0.61 11.85 -15.03
C PHE A 138 -1.73 12.08 -16.03
N VAL A 139 -2.85 12.70 -15.62
CA VAL A 139 -3.94 13.05 -16.56
C VAL A 139 -3.42 13.93 -17.72
N LYS A 140 -2.51 14.87 -17.44
CA LYS A 140 -1.93 15.76 -18.47
C LYS A 140 -1.00 15.04 -19.45
N ARG A 141 -0.17 14.09 -19.00
CA ARG A 141 0.69 13.30 -19.91
C ARG A 141 -0.12 12.43 -20.84
N GLU A 142 -1.16 11.82 -20.33
CA GLU A 142 -1.98 10.93 -21.14
C GLU A 142 -2.85 11.68 -22.14
N GLY A 143 -3.39 12.86 -21.78
CA GLY A 143 -4.03 13.74 -22.75
C GLY A 143 -3.10 14.16 -23.90
N ALA A 144 -1.79 14.26 -23.65
CA ALA A 144 -0.79 14.53 -24.67
C ALA A 144 -0.40 13.28 -25.49
N MET A 145 -0.42 12.07 -24.91
CA MET A 145 -0.14 10.81 -25.62
C MET A 145 -1.34 10.32 -26.44
N LEU A 146 -2.58 10.48 -25.96
CA LEU A 146 -3.82 10.13 -26.67
C LEU A 146 -4.07 11.00 -27.91
N GLN A 147 -3.48 12.21 -27.98
CA GLN A 147 -3.46 13.01 -29.21
C GLN A 147 -2.49 12.45 -30.27
N LYS A 148 -1.55 11.58 -29.88
CA LYS A 148 -0.47 11.12 -30.74
C LYS A 148 -0.74 9.74 -31.36
N ASP A 149 -1.47 8.85 -30.69
CA ASP A 149 -1.80 7.51 -31.19
C ASP A 149 -3.32 7.26 -31.24
N ILE A 150 -3.85 7.36 -32.47
CA ILE A 150 -4.98 6.61 -33.06
C ILE A 150 -6.05 6.11 -32.07
N MET A 151 -7.19 6.81 -32.07
CA MET A 151 -8.47 6.49 -31.39
C MET A 151 -9.14 5.19 -31.91
N GLY A 152 -8.48 4.04 -31.80
CA GLY A 152 -8.99 2.75 -32.31
C GLY A 152 -9.37 1.74 -31.23
N ASP A 153 -8.40 1.30 -30.43
CA ASP A 153 -8.53 0.00 -29.72
C ASP A 153 -8.09 -0.02 -28.25
N VAL A 154 -7.59 1.09 -27.68
CA VAL A 154 -6.95 1.08 -26.35
C VAL A 154 -7.97 1.17 -25.19
N SER A 155 -9.23 1.50 -25.45
CA SER A 155 -10.21 1.88 -24.41
C SER A 155 -10.80 0.73 -23.58
N LYS A 156 -10.58 -0.54 -23.93
CA LYS A 156 -11.29 -1.67 -23.29
C LYS A 156 -10.60 -2.27 -22.06
N ASN A 157 -9.31 -2.00 -21.81
CA ASN A 157 -8.56 -2.55 -20.67
C ASN A 157 -7.92 -1.47 -19.78
N TRP A 158 -8.35 -0.22 -19.90
CA TRP A 158 -7.67 0.94 -19.29
C TRP A 158 -8.31 1.36 -17.97
N SER A 159 -7.59 1.23 -16.86
CA SER A 159 -7.96 1.81 -15.56
C SER A 159 -6.92 2.87 -15.15
N PRO A 160 -7.33 4.11 -14.83
CA PRO A 160 -6.44 5.17 -14.35
C PRO A 160 -5.51 4.74 -13.22
N ASN A 161 -5.93 3.78 -12.38
CA ASN A 161 -5.13 3.26 -11.27
C ASN A 161 -3.89 2.47 -11.73
N THR A 162 -3.95 1.77 -12.87
CA THR A 162 -2.83 0.98 -13.38
C THR A 162 -1.66 1.87 -13.82
N ILE A 163 -1.97 2.99 -14.50
CA ILE A 163 -0.97 3.96 -15.00
C ILE A 163 -0.32 4.75 -13.86
N LEU A 164 -1.07 5.07 -12.80
CA LEU A 164 -0.51 5.72 -11.62
C LEU A 164 0.58 4.86 -10.97
N LYS A 165 0.37 3.54 -10.92
CA LYS A 165 1.29 2.59 -10.28
C LYS A 165 2.60 2.43 -11.05
N GLU A 166 2.57 2.44 -12.39
CA GLU A 166 3.78 2.26 -13.23
C GLU A 166 4.82 3.38 -13.07
N ASN A 167 4.37 4.59 -12.76
CA ASN A 167 5.26 5.75 -12.67
C ASN A 167 5.88 5.95 -11.29
N VAL A 168 5.50 5.12 -10.32
CA VAL A 168 6.06 5.15 -8.96
C VAL A 168 7.32 4.32 -8.93
N LYS A 169 8.45 4.96 -8.62
CA LYS A 169 9.73 4.28 -8.40
C LYS A 169 9.70 3.50 -7.08
N TYR A 170 9.27 4.17 -6.01
CA TYR A 170 8.98 3.60 -4.70
C TYR A 170 8.19 4.57 -3.83
N ILE A 171 7.67 4.09 -2.71
CA ILE A 171 7.00 4.91 -1.68
C ILE A 171 7.82 4.84 -0.39
N LEU A 172 7.98 5.98 0.28
CA LEU A 172 8.63 6.07 1.59
C LEU A 172 7.59 6.28 2.68
N LEU A 173 7.66 5.44 3.72
CA LEU A 173 7.01 5.70 5.00
C LEU A 173 8.11 6.04 6.00
N LYS A 174 8.12 7.26 6.51
CA LYS A 174 9.10 7.75 7.48
C LYS A 174 8.40 8.01 8.80
N PHE A 175 8.67 7.17 9.78
CA PHE A 175 8.35 7.39 11.19
C PHE A 175 9.66 7.71 11.90
N GLU A 176 9.65 8.45 13.01
CA GLU A 176 10.83 8.94 13.76
C GLU A 176 12.19 8.36 13.29
N ASN A 177 12.51 7.12 13.68
CA ASN A 177 13.76 6.43 13.35
C ASN A 177 13.57 5.22 12.41
N ILE A 178 12.38 5.05 11.84
CA ILE A 178 11.97 3.89 11.05
C ILE A 178 11.59 4.38 9.66
N VAL A 179 12.33 3.93 8.65
CA VAL A 179 11.98 4.19 7.26
C VAL A 179 11.67 2.87 6.56
N ILE A 180 10.48 2.78 5.97
CA ILE A 180 10.05 1.65 5.15
C ILE A 180 10.06 2.12 3.69
N VAL A 181 10.72 1.35 2.83
CA VAL A 181 10.78 1.63 1.39
C VAL A 181 9.96 0.59 0.66
N LEU A 182 8.85 1.01 0.06
CA LEU A 182 7.92 0.13 -0.65
C LEU A 182 8.19 0.18 -2.15
N LYS A 183 8.43 -0.98 -2.75
CA LYS A 183 8.61 -1.14 -4.20
C LYS A 183 7.40 -1.83 -4.79
N LYS A 184 7.19 -1.57 -6.09
CA LYS A 184 6.11 -2.18 -6.84
C LYS A 184 6.23 -3.71 -6.82
N VAL A 185 5.13 -4.37 -6.53
CA VAL A 185 5.02 -5.83 -6.58
C VAL A 185 4.80 -6.24 -8.04
N PRO A 186 5.54 -7.23 -8.56
CA PRO A 186 5.29 -7.72 -9.91
C PRO A 186 3.92 -8.40 -9.98
N GLU A 187 3.19 -8.16 -11.07
CA GLU A 187 1.91 -8.84 -11.31
C GLU A 187 2.13 -10.36 -11.35
N SER A 188 1.25 -11.11 -10.67
CA SER A 188 1.27 -12.56 -10.70
C SER A 188 0.82 -13.02 -12.10
N ASN A 189 1.75 -13.61 -12.86
CA ASN A 189 1.42 -14.31 -14.12
C ASN A 189 0.63 -15.59 -13.86
#